data_AF-A0A2D9EC87-F1
#
_entry.id   AF-A0A2D9EC87-F1
#
_cell.length_a   1.000
_cell.length_b   1.000
_cell.length_c   1.000
_cell.angle_alpha   90.00
_cell.angle_beta   90.00
_cell.angle_gamma   90.00
#
_symmetry.space_group_name_H-M   'P 1'
#
loop_
_entity.id
_entity.type
_entity.pdbx_description
1 polymer ?
#
loop_
_entity_poly.entity_id
_entity_poly.type
_entity_poly.pdbx_seq_one_letter_code
_entity_poly.pdbx_strand_id
1 'polypeptide(L)'
;MIYWFTGQPGHGKTTLALGLIAQLRRLGYTPHHIDGDDLRDITYNKDYSKEGRVNNVRNAQSIARYLHSNNEVVVVSLIAPNREMREELKSSTGATEIFVHTSEVRGREGNHVENYEAPQTDFIDLNTGELSVNDCLKIILEKSPVPSKEIKTLDKRKTLAVDFDGVIHKYSKGFQGLDNAYDPPMEGAREVLQRLKDKGYVLKIMSSRPALVIEEWLDKYEMSDLFDTVSNSKFAATVYLDDRGFHFTNWGKVEEQLAKHPKFTQ
;
A
#
# COMPACT_ATOMS: atom_id res chain seq x y z
N MET A 1 1.36 -7.26 11.31
CA MET A 1 2.56 -8.13 11.15
C MET A 1 3.82 -7.29 11.35
N ILE A 2 4.84 -7.76 12.09
CA ILE A 2 6.11 -7.02 12.27
C ILE A 2 7.28 -7.87 11.78
N TYR A 3 8.06 -7.33 10.84
CA TYR A 3 9.38 -7.85 10.45
C TYR A 3 10.47 -7.02 11.11
N TRP A 4 11.30 -7.64 11.94
CA TRP A 4 12.31 -6.95 12.75
C TRP A 4 13.72 -7.37 12.34
N PHE A 5 14.37 -6.54 11.52
CA PHE A 5 15.76 -6.74 11.11
C PHE A 5 16.73 -6.23 12.18
N THR A 6 17.62 -7.11 12.65
CA THR A 6 18.70 -6.81 13.60
C THR A 6 20.05 -7.29 13.07
N GLY A 7 21.15 -6.65 13.50
CA GLY A 7 22.51 -6.93 13.04
C GLY A 7 23.41 -5.70 13.10
N GLN A 8 24.73 -5.89 12.96
CA GLN A 8 25.69 -4.79 13.02
C GLN A 8 25.55 -3.81 11.84
N PRO A 9 26.03 -2.56 11.97
CA PRO A 9 26.15 -1.63 10.84
C PRO A 9 26.87 -2.27 9.65
N GLY A 10 26.43 -1.99 8.41
CA GLY A 10 27.05 -2.55 7.21
C GLY A 10 26.57 -3.96 6.80
N HIS A 11 25.84 -4.67 7.66
CA HIS A 11 25.31 -6.00 7.34
C HIS A 11 24.15 -6.00 6.31
N GLY A 12 23.67 -4.86 5.82
CA GLY A 12 22.65 -4.82 4.75
C GLY A 12 21.18 -4.85 5.20
N LYS A 13 20.90 -4.63 6.49
CA LYS A 13 19.52 -4.58 7.04
C LYS A 13 18.56 -3.67 6.26
N THR A 14 18.92 -2.40 6.07
CA THR A 14 18.07 -1.41 5.38
C THR A 14 17.85 -1.81 3.92
N THR A 15 18.87 -2.36 3.25
CA THR A 15 18.74 -2.90 1.89
C THR A 15 17.71 -4.03 1.81
N LEU A 16 17.77 -5.00 2.73
CA LEU A 16 16.80 -6.09 2.78
C LEU A 16 15.41 -5.61 3.19
N ALA A 17 15.31 -4.68 4.13
CA ALA A 17 14.04 -4.07 4.56
C ALA A 17 13.33 -3.38 3.38
N LEU A 18 14.04 -2.54 2.61
CA LEU A 18 13.50 -1.87 1.43
C LEU A 18 13.11 -2.87 0.33
N GLY A 19 13.92 -3.91 0.12
CA GLY A 19 13.59 -5.00 -0.79
C GLY A 19 12.31 -5.74 -0.39
N LEU A 20 12.14 -6.04 0.89
CA LEU A 20 10.94 -6.68 1.42
C LEU A 20 9.72 -5.77 1.24
N ILE A 21 9.84 -4.48 1.55
CA ILE A 21 8.77 -3.49 1.35
C ILE A 21 8.33 -3.46 -0.12
N ALA A 22 9.27 -3.49 -1.06
CA ALA A 22 8.95 -3.52 -2.49
C ALA A 22 8.18 -4.80 -2.88
N GLN A 23 8.57 -5.97 -2.37
CA GLN A 23 7.85 -7.23 -2.61
C GLN A 23 6.46 -7.21 -1.99
N LEU A 24 6.33 -6.72 -0.76
CA LEU A 24 5.05 -6.60 -0.07
C LEU A 24 4.10 -5.63 -0.78
N ARG A 25 4.61 -4.52 -1.33
CA ARG A 25 3.82 -3.60 -2.17
C ARG A 25 3.31 -4.28 -3.44
N ARG A 26 4.11 -5.12 -4.08
CA ARG A 26 3.68 -5.93 -5.24
C ARG A 26 2.59 -6.94 -4.87
N LEU A 27 2.58 -7.39 -3.62
CA LEU A 27 1.53 -8.26 -3.07
C LEU A 27 0.28 -7.49 -2.57
N GLY A 28 0.21 -6.17 -2.79
CA GLY A 28 -0.96 -5.35 -2.46
C GLY A 28 -1.00 -4.82 -1.02
N TYR A 29 0.10 -4.91 -0.28
CA TYR A 29 0.24 -4.32 1.05
C TYR A 29 0.84 -2.91 0.97
N THR A 30 0.64 -2.13 2.02
CA THR A 30 1.23 -0.79 2.21
C THR A 30 2.09 -0.77 3.46
N PRO A 31 3.27 -1.42 3.48
CA PRO A 31 4.05 -1.55 4.70
C PRO A 31 4.63 -0.21 5.17
N HIS A 32 4.70 -0.04 6.47
CA HIS A 32 5.42 1.06 7.13
C HIS A 32 6.86 0.65 7.42
N HIS A 33 7.81 1.52 7.07
CA HIS A 33 9.22 1.31 7.38
C HIS A 33 9.61 2.14 8.60
N ILE A 34 10.26 1.51 9.58
CA ILE A 34 10.90 2.18 10.70
C ILE A 34 12.40 1.90 10.60
N ASP A 35 13.15 2.84 10.04
CA ASP A 35 14.62 2.76 10.01
C ASP A 35 15.23 3.43 11.24
N GLY A 36 16.32 2.85 11.73
CA GLY A 36 17.00 3.32 12.93
C GLY A 36 17.59 4.71 12.84
N ASP A 37 18.05 5.13 11.66
CA ASP A 37 18.64 6.46 11.47
C ASP A 37 17.53 7.49 11.22
N ASP A 38 16.53 7.17 10.39
CA ASP A 38 15.34 8.01 10.17
C ASP A 38 14.57 8.29 11.47
N LEU A 39 14.46 7.29 12.35
CA LEU A 39 13.81 7.44 13.65
C LEU A 39 14.56 8.43 14.55
N ARG A 40 15.89 8.47 14.47
CA ARG A 40 16.69 9.48 15.18
C ARG A 40 16.48 10.86 14.59
N ASP A 41 16.13 10.97 13.32
CA ASP A 41 15.84 12.24 12.65
C ASP A 41 14.56 12.91 13.11
N ILE A 42 13.55 12.14 13.43
CA ILE A 42 12.27 12.65 13.91
C ILE A 42 12.12 12.66 15.43
N THR A 43 13.08 12.09 16.17
CA THR A 43 13.07 12.08 17.65
C THR A 43 14.17 12.97 18.21
N TYR A 44 14.02 13.39 19.47
CA TYR A 44 15.08 14.10 20.20
C TYR A 44 16.30 13.21 20.51
N ASN A 45 16.23 11.91 20.21
CA ASN A 45 17.27 10.93 20.56
C ASN A 45 18.36 10.83 19.48
N LYS A 46 19.27 11.81 19.49
CA LYS A 46 20.50 11.81 18.66
C LYS A 46 21.66 11.01 19.27
N ASP A 47 21.44 10.40 20.44
CA ASP A 47 22.50 9.76 21.22
C ASP A 47 22.77 8.31 20.76
N TYR A 48 24.03 8.02 20.46
CA TYR A 48 24.53 6.70 20.08
C TYR A 48 25.13 5.91 21.25
N SER A 49 25.06 6.42 22.48
CA SER A 49 25.44 5.69 23.69
C SER A 49 24.62 4.40 23.87
N LYS A 50 24.98 3.58 24.86
CA LYS A 50 24.17 2.40 25.24
C LYS A 50 22.73 2.80 25.56
N GLU A 51 22.54 3.87 26.34
CA GLU A 51 21.23 4.37 26.73
C GLU A 51 20.47 4.94 25.53
N GLY A 52 21.13 5.74 24.69
CA GLY A 52 20.55 6.28 23.47
C GLY A 52 20.09 5.18 22.50
N ARG A 53 20.85 4.08 22.38
CA ARG A 53 20.43 2.89 21.59
C ARG A 53 19.21 2.20 22.20
N VAL A 54 19.18 2.02 23.52
CA VAL A 54 18.02 1.43 24.22
C VAL A 54 16.77 2.28 23.97
N ASN A 55 16.86 3.60 24.12
CA ASN A 55 15.73 4.50 23.85
C ASN A 55 15.30 4.48 22.38
N ASN A 56 16.24 4.36 21.43
CA ASN A 56 15.90 4.24 20.01
C ASN A 56 15.10 2.95 19.73
N VAL A 57 15.51 1.83 20.33
CA VAL A 57 14.80 0.56 20.22
C VAL A 57 13.41 0.65 20.87
N ARG A 58 13.29 1.25 22.07
CA ARG A 58 11.99 1.45 22.73
C ARG A 58 11.03 2.27 21.86
N ASN A 59 11.50 3.37 21.26
CA ASN A 59 10.69 4.19 20.37
C ASN A 59 10.19 3.39 19.16
N ALA A 60 11.08 2.64 18.51
CA ALA A 60 10.71 1.80 17.39
C ALA A 60 9.70 0.71 17.77
N GLN A 61 9.88 0.07 18.93
CA GLN A 61 8.94 -0.93 19.44
C GLN A 61 7.57 -0.34 19.71
N SER A 62 7.48 0.83 20.33
CA SER A 62 6.21 1.52 20.58
C SER A 62 5.44 1.81 19.29
N ILE A 63 6.13 2.37 18.29
CA ILE A 63 5.53 2.67 16.97
C ILE A 63 5.12 1.38 16.26
N ALA A 64 5.98 0.36 16.27
CA ALA A 64 5.70 -0.93 15.63
C ALA A 64 4.50 -1.63 16.27
N ARG A 65 4.37 -1.60 17.61
CA ARG A 65 3.21 -2.15 18.34
C ARG A 65 1.93 -1.42 17.98
N TYR A 66 1.96 -0.09 17.93
CA TYR A 66 0.79 0.71 17.55
C TYR A 66 0.31 0.36 16.14
N LEU A 67 1.20 0.41 15.15
CA LEU A 67 0.87 0.07 13.77
C LEU A 67 0.40 -1.39 13.62
N HIS A 68 1.08 -2.32 14.28
CA HIS A 68 0.67 -3.72 14.30
C HIS A 68 -0.75 -3.90 14.88
N SER A 69 -1.08 -3.17 15.96
CA SER A 69 -2.42 -3.21 16.57
C SER A 69 -3.52 -2.68 15.65
N ASN A 70 -3.16 -1.83 14.68
CA ASN A 70 -4.04 -1.35 13.61
C ASN A 70 -4.08 -2.28 12.39
N ASN A 71 -3.59 -3.52 12.52
CA ASN A 71 -3.47 -4.51 11.44
C ASN A 71 -2.53 -4.11 10.28
N GLU A 72 -1.62 -3.15 10.51
CA GLU A 72 -0.65 -2.76 9.50
C GLU A 72 0.54 -3.75 9.44
N VAL A 73 1.22 -3.75 8.29
CA VAL A 73 2.49 -4.46 8.12
C VAL A 73 3.63 -3.47 8.41
N VAL A 74 4.48 -3.82 9.36
CA VAL A 74 5.61 -2.99 9.79
C VAL A 74 6.91 -3.72 9.47
N VAL A 75 7.83 -3.00 8.85
CA VAL A 75 9.19 -3.45 8.59
C VAL A 75 10.14 -2.55 9.36
N VAL A 76 10.94 -3.11 10.26
CA VAL A 76 11.84 -2.36 11.14
C VAL A 76 13.28 -2.76 10.84
N SER A 77 14.19 -1.78 10.66
CA SER A 77 15.62 -2.01 10.48
C SER A 77 16.45 -1.24 11.50
N LEU A 78 16.96 -1.96 12.50
CA LEU A 78 17.73 -1.37 13.62
C LEU A 78 18.95 -2.22 13.94
N ILE A 79 19.93 -1.65 14.64
CA ILE A 79 20.96 -2.48 15.29
C ILE A 79 20.28 -3.34 16.37
N ALA A 80 19.52 -2.71 17.26
CA ALA A 80 18.80 -3.37 18.36
C ALA A 80 19.68 -4.36 19.18
N PRO A 81 20.74 -3.89 19.86
CA PRO A 81 21.77 -4.78 20.42
C PRO A 81 21.31 -5.63 21.61
N ASN A 82 20.35 -5.17 22.40
CA ASN A 82 19.85 -5.90 23.57
C ASN A 82 18.84 -6.97 23.13
N ARG A 83 19.13 -8.23 23.44
CA ARG A 83 18.29 -9.38 23.05
C ARG A 83 16.99 -9.43 23.84
N GLU A 84 17.02 -9.15 25.13
CA GLU A 84 15.84 -9.16 26.00
C GLU A 84 14.69 -8.30 25.44
N MET A 85 15.00 -7.09 24.99
CA MET A 85 14.02 -6.20 24.34
C MET A 85 13.43 -6.83 23.08
N ARG A 86 14.24 -7.51 22.25
CA ARG A 86 13.76 -8.16 21.02
C ARG A 86 12.88 -9.37 21.36
N GLU A 87 13.24 -10.17 22.35
CA GLU A 87 12.42 -11.27 22.88
C GLU A 87 11.08 -10.77 23.43
N GLU A 88 11.08 -9.65 24.17
CA GLU A 88 9.84 -9.03 24.68
C GLU A 88 8.88 -8.66 23.54
N LEU A 89 9.41 -8.07 22.46
CA LEU A 89 8.61 -7.76 21.27
C LEU A 89 8.07 -9.03 20.60
N LYS A 90 8.94 -10.03 20.37
CA LYS A 90 8.51 -11.31 19.77
C LYS A 90 7.38 -11.95 20.58
N SER A 91 7.56 -12.06 21.89
CA SER A 91 6.59 -12.69 22.79
C SER A 91 5.25 -11.95 22.84
N SER A 92 5.25 -10.61 22.72
CA SER A 92 4.03 -9.80 22.85
C SER A 92 3.26 -9.61 21.53
N THR A 93 3.93 -9.67 20.37
CA THR A 93 3.31 -9.37 19.07
C THR A 93 3.44 -10.47 18.03
N GLY A 94 4.17 -11.55 18.32
CA GLY A 94 4.57 -12.54 17.32
C GLY A 94 5.45 -11.95 16.21
N ALA A 95 6.30 -10.96 16.55
CA ALA A 95 7.20 -10.34 15.56
C ALA A 95 8.15 -11.39 14.96
N THR A 96 8.41 -11.29 13.66
CA THR A 96 9.42 -12.11 12.99
C THR A 96 10.76 -11.42 13.11
N GLU A 97 11.67 -11.98 13.91
CA GLU A 97 13.04 -11.51 14.01
C GLU A 97 13.89 -12.04 12.85
N ILE A 98 14.64 -11.15 12.23
CA ILE A 98 15.52 -11.43 11.09
C ILE A 98 16.92 -10.98 11.47
N PHE A 99 17.82 -11.95 11.68
CA PHE A 99 19.22 -11.69 11.97
C PHE A 99 20.00 -11.54 10.67
N VAL A 100 20.60 -10.38 10.47
CA VAL A 100 21.38 -10.08 9.28
C VAL A 100 22.85 -9.98 9.66
N HIS A 101 23.67 -10.85 9.08
CA HIS A 101 25.10 -10.90 9.34
C HIS A 101 25.94 -11.09 8.07
N THR A 102 27.24 -10.83 8.20
CA THR A 102 28.27 -11.10 7.20
C THR A 102 29.63 -11.04 7.88
N SER A 103 30.61 -11.77 7.35
CA SER A 103 32.02 -11.67 7.75
C SER A 103 32.83 -10.73 6.82
N GLU A 104 32.21 -10.22 5.76
CA GLU A 104 32.86 -9.31 4.81
C GLU A 104 33.08 -7.92 5.40
N VAL A 105 34.24 -7.34 5.10
CA VAL A 105 34.56 -5.95 5.45
C VAL A 105 33.90 -5.01 4.43
N ARG A 106 33.00 -4.14 4.90
CA ARG A 106 32.18 -3.22 4.12
C ARG A 106 32.35 -1.74 4.55
N GLY A 107 33.37 -1.44 5.35
CA GLY A 107 33.76 -0.08 5.71
C GLY A 107 32.91 0.55 6.82
N ARG A 108 32.17 -0.27 7.58
CA ARG A 108 31.34 0.18 8.72
C ARG A 108 31.68 -0.53 10.03
N GLU A 109 32.75 -1.32 10.05
CA GLU A 109 33.18 -2.16 11.17
C GLU A 109 33.53 -1.32 12.39
N GLY A 110 34.08 -0.11 12.20
CA GLY A 110 34.35 0.84 13.27
C GLY A 110 33.10 1.34 14.02
N ASN A 111 31.91 1.11 13.48
CA ASN A 111 30.63 1.45 14.13
C ASN A 111 29.98 0.24 14.82
N HIS A 112 30.64 -0.92 14.82
CA HIS A 112 30.10 -2.12 15.47
C HIS A 112 29.88 -1.89 16.97
N VAL A 113 28.81 -2.47 17.47
CA VAL A 113 28.46 -2.41 18.88
C VAL A 113 29.08 -3.60 19.59
N GLU A 114 30.02 -3.36 20.50
CA GLU A 114 30.71 -4.42 21.26
C GLU A 114 29.74 -5.31 22.04
N ASN A 115 28.73 -4.70 22.67
CA ASN A 115 27.72 -5.40 23.48
C ASN A 115 26.51 -5.84 22.66
N TYR A 116 26.72 -6.25 21.41
CA TYR A 116 25.65 -6.76 20.56
C TYR A 116 25.34 -8.22 20.93
N GLU A 117 24.12 -8.46 21.40
CA GLU A 117 23.64 -9.80 21.75
C GLU A 117 22.92 -10.39 20.54
N ALA A 118 23.55 -11.31 19.82
CA ALA A 118 22.93 -11.98 18.67
C ALA A 118 21.68 -12.79 19.09
N PRO A 119 20.68 -12.93 18.19
CA PRO A 119 19.53 -13.82 18.40
C PRO A 119 19.97 -15.26 18.68
N GLN A 120 19.20 -15.98 19.52
CA GLN A 120 19.52 -17.36 19.91
C GLN A 120 18.42 -18.36 19.50
N THR A 121 17.16 -17.93 19.48
CA THR A 121 16.00 -18.78 19.17
C THR A 121 14.99 -18.00 18.34
N ASP A 122 14.19 -18.73 17.54
CA ASP A 122 13.04 -18.21 16.79
C ASP A 122 13.35 -16.95 15.95
N PHE A 123 14.37 -17.07 15.10
CA PHE A 123 14.77 -16.02 14.16
C PHE A 123 15.08 -16.60 12.77
N ILE A 124 14.99 -15.74 11.76
CA ILE A 124 15.45 -16.02 10.40
C ILE A 124 16.91 -15.59 10.30
N ASP A 125 17.82 -16.53 10.10
CA ASP A 125 19.24 -16.27 9.91
C ASP A 125 19.58 -15.96 8.45
N LEU A 126 20.23 -14.82 8.19
CA LEU A 126 20.60 -14.37 6.84
C LEU A 126 22.07 -13.90 6.79
N ASN A 127 22.93 -14.69 6.15
CA ASN A 127 24.30 -14.31 5.84
C ASN A 127 24.36 -13.57 4.49
N THR A 128 24.50 -12.24 4.53
CA THR A 128 24.53 -11.39 3.33
C THR A 128 25.88 -11.38 2.60
N GLY A 129 26.91 -12.07 3.10
CA GLY A 129 28.13 -12.36 2.35
C GLY A 129 27.98 -13.59 1.44
N GLU A 130 27.00 -14.45 1.71
CA GLU A 130 26.77 -15.69 0.95
C GLU A 130 25.48 -15.66 0.14
N LEU A 131 24.47 -14.94 0.62
CA LEU A 131 23.14 -14.88 0.00
C LEU A 131 22.97 -13.57 -0.78
N SER A 132 22.40 -13.67 -1.97
CA SER A 132 21.95 -12.48 -2.69
C SER A 132 20.76 -11.83 -1.96
N VAL A 133 20.47 -10.57 -2.28
CA VAL A 133 19.27 -9.87 -1.77
C VAL A 133 18.01 -10.65 -2.12
N ASN A 134 17.89 -11.17 -3.34
CA ASN A 134 16.69 -11.90 -3.76
C ASN A 134 16.52 -13.23 -2.99
N ASP A 135 17.60 -13.95 -2.73
CA ASP A 135 17.56 -15.19 -1.94
C ASP A 135 17.13 -14.91 -0.50
N CYS A 136 17.68 -13.85 0.11
CA CYS A 136 17.27 -13.38 1.44
C CYS A 136 15.77 -13.08 1.49
N LEU A 137 15.25 -12.33 0.51
CA LEU A 137 13.83 -11.96 0.46
C LEU A 137 12.92 -13.18 0.29
N LYS A 138 13.32 -14.15 -0.53
CA LYS A 138 12.59 -15.40 -0.72
C LYS A 138 12.50 -16.19 0.60
N ILE A 139 13.62 -16.35 1.30
CA ILE A 139 13.67 -17.04 2.60
C ILE A 139 12.75 -16.35 3.62
N ILE A 140 12.77 -15.01 3.68
CA ILE A 140 11.91 -14.25 4.60
C ILE A 140 10.43 -14.54 4.32
N LEU A 141 10.01 -14.44 3.06
CA LEU A 141 8.60 -14.62 2.67
C LEU A 141 8.13 -16.08 2.80
N GLU A 142 9.01 -17.06 2.62
CA GLU A 142 8.70 -18.48 2.82
C GLU A 142 8.52 -18.83 4.30
N LYS A 143 9.42 -18.34 5.17
CA LYS A 143 9.40 -18.63 6.61
C LYS A 143 8.39 -17.80 7.39
N SER A 144 8.12 -16.59 6.93
CA SER A 144 7.16 -15.67 7.54
C SER A 144 6.29 -15.04 6.46
N PRO A 145 5.34 -15.82 5.90
CA PRO A 145 4.42 -15.30 4.90
C PRO A 145 3.52 -14.25 5.54
N VAL A 146 3.29 -13.15 4.82
CA VAL A 146 2.21 -12.24 5.24
C VAL A 146 0.89 -12.97 4.98
N PRO A 147 -0.01 -13.07 5.97
CA PRO A 147 -1.31 -13.66 5.74
C PRO A 147 -1.96 -12.93 4.57
N SER A 148 -2.32 -13.69 3.53
CA SER A 148 -2.99 -13.16 2.33
C SER A 148 -4.06 -12.19 2.80
N LYS A 149 -3.95 -10.92 2.37
CA LYS A 149 -4.97 -9.93 2.66
C LYS A 149 -6.24 -10.55 2.11
N GLU A 150 -7.14 -10.93 3.01
CA GLU A 150 -8.41 -11.52 2.61
C GLU A 150 -8.99 -10.53 1.60
N ILE A 151 -9.12 -10.95 0.34
CA ILE A 151 -9.71 -10.11 -0.70
C ILE A 151 -11.18 -10.02 -0.34
N LYS A 152 -11.51 -9.15 0.62
CA LYS A 152 -12.88 -8.79 0.98
C LYS A 152 -13.57 -8.04 -0.17
N THR A 153 -12.86 -7.80 -1.27
CA THR A 153 -13.26 -6.98 -2.41
C THR A 153 -13.77 -7.79 -3.61
N LEU A 154 -14.30 -8.99 -3.43
CA LEU A 154 -15.50 -9.28 -4.22
C LEU A 154 -16.65 -8.69 -3.43
N ASP A 155 -16.92 -7.41 -3.70
CA ASP A 155 -18.10 -6.74 -3.19
C ASP A 155 -19.29 -7.63 -3.58
N LYS A 156 -19.83 -8.40 -2.61
CA LYS A 156 -21.00 -9.26 -2.83
C LYS A 156 -22.25 -8.43 -3.11
N ARG A 157 -22.18 -7.10 -2.89
CA ARG A 157 -23.23 -6.16 -3.23
C ARG A 157 -23.24 -5.92 -4.74
N LYS A 158 -24.40 -5.53 -5.25
CA LYS A 158 -24.59 -5.18 -6.66
C LYS A 158 -23.98 -3.80 -6.94
N THR A 159 -22.66 -3.72 -6.91
CA THR A 159 -21.92 -2.46 -7.01
C THR A 159 -21.71 -2.07 -8.47
N LEU A 160 -22.14 -0.86 -8.84
CA LEU A 160 -21.90 -0.27 -10.15
C LEU A 160 -20.83 0.81 -10.02
N ALA A 161 -19.73 0.64 -10.75
CA ALA A 161 -18.77 1.71 -10.99
C ALA A 161 -19.26 2.53 -12.17
N VAL A 162 -19.66 3.76 -11.94
CA VAL A 162 -20.23 4.64 -12.95
C VAL A 162 -19.19 5.68 -13.32
N ASP A 163 -18.81 5.76 -14.60
CA ASP A 163 -18.00 6.88 -15.07
C ASP A 163 -18.80 8.19 -14.96
N PHE A 164 -18.09 9.32 -14.95
CA PHE A 164 -18.71 10.63 -14.80
C PHE A 164 -18.96 11.30 -16.16
N ASP A 165 -17.90 11.60 -16.90
CA ASP A 165 -17.91 12.45 -18.10
C ASP A 165 -18.38 11.66 -19.34
N GLY A 166 -19.65 11.82 -19.72
CA GLY A 166 -20.26 11.06 -20.82
C GLY A 166 -21.18 9.92 -20.35
N VAL A 167 -21.29 9.70 -19.04
CA VAL A 167 -22.19 8.69 -18.44
C VAL A 167 -23.20 9.28 -17.44
N ILE A 168 -22.81 10.25 -16.61
CA ILE A 168 -23.73 11.00 -15.73
C ILE A 168 -23.74 12.47 -16.10
N HIS A 169 -22.56 13.05 -16.32
CA HIS A 169 -22.36 14.41 -16.80
C HIS A 169 -22.40 14.42 -18.33
N LYS A 170 -23.20 15.31 -18.94
CA LYS A 170 -23.46 15.30 -20.40
C LYS A 170 -22.22 15.55 -21.27
N TYR A 171 -21.23 16.28 -20.76
CA TYR A 171 -19.91 16.42 -21.38
C TYR A 171 -19.89 16.84 -22.87
N SER A 172 -20.73 17.81 -23.24
CA SER A 172 -21.00 18.21 -24.63
C SER A 172 -19.86 18.95 -25.34
N LYS A 173 -18.92 19.54 -24.60
CA LYS A 173 -17.80 20.34 -25.14
C LYS A 173 -16.46 19.62 -25.06
N GLY A 174 -16.45 18.33 -24.71
CA GLY A 174 -15.22 17.59 -24.47
C GLY A 174 -14.43 18.10 -23.26
N PHE A 175 -13.11 17.85 -23.26
CA PHE A 175 -12.24 18.23 -22.16
C PHE A 175 -12.00 19.74 -22.16
N GLN A 176 -12.32 20.39 -21.04
CA GLN A 176 -12.19 21.84 -20.85
C GLN A 176 -11.36 22.17 -19.61
N GLY A 177 -10.48 21.26 -19.18
CA GLY A 177 -9.75 21.34 -17.92
C GLY A 177 -10.41 20.55 -16.79
N LEU A 178 -9.75 20.53 -15.63
CA LEU A 178 -10.14 19.72 -14.48
C LEU A 178 -11.04 20.48 -13.49
N ASP A 179 -11.06 21.81 -13.55
CA ASP A 179 -11.59 22.65 -12.47
C ASP A 179 -13.10 22.87 -12.52
N ASN A 180 -13.77 22.52 -13.63
CA ASN A 180 -15.20 22.75 -13.76
C ASN A 180 -15.93 21.67 -14.57
N ALA A 181 -17.01 21.12 -14.01
CA ALA A 181 -17.98 20.27 -14.71
C ALA A 181 -19.15 21.16 -15.18
N TYR A 182 -19.13 21.52 -16.47
CA TYR A 182 -19.91 22.65 -17.00
C TYR A 182 -21.34 22.30 -17.40
N ASP A 183 -21.62 21.05 -17.75
CA ASP A 183 -22.93 20.64 -18.22
C ASP A 183 -23.82 20.11 -17.08
N PRO A 184 -25.15 20.11 -17.28
CA PRO A 184 -26.06 19.40 -16.38
C PRO A 184 -25.92 17.87 -16.49
N PRO A 185 -26.60 17.13 -15.59
CA PRO A 185 -26.74 15.70 -15.72
C PRO A 185 -27.34 15.32 -17.08
N MET A 186 -27.01 14.13 -17.58
CA MET A 186 -27.70 13.56 -18.72
C MET A 186 -29.18 13.35 -18.41
N GLU A 187 -30.01 13.53 -19.44
CA GLU A 187 -31.45 13.40 -19.34
C GLU A 187 -31.81 11.98 -18.85
N GLY A 188 -32.63 11.91 -17.80
CA GLY A 188 -33.05 10.62 -17.22
C GLY A 188 -32.03 9.97 -16.28
N ALA A 189 -30.80 10.49 -16.16
CA ALA A 189 -29.75 9.87 -15.38
C ALA A 189 -30.14 9.77 -13.89
N ARG A 190 -30.63 10.87 -13.30
CA ARG A 190 -31.05 10.92 -11.89
C ARG A 190 -32.12 9.87 -11.61
N GLU A 191 -33.16 9.80 -12.44
CA GLU A 191 -34.29 8.91 -12.25
C GLU A 191 -33.88 7.44 -12.38
N VAL A 192 -32.99 7.11 -13.31
CA VAL A 192 -32.45 5.76 -13.47
C VAL A 192 -31.60 5.38 -12.26
N LEU A 193 -30.68 6.25 -11.84
CA LEU A 193 -29.78 6.01 -10.72
C LEU A 193 -30.56 5.84 -9.41
N GLN A 194 -31.58 6.67 -9.17
CA GLN A 194 -32.47 6.51 -8.03
C GLN A 194 -33.16 5.14 -8.04
N ARG A 195 -33.75 4.73 -9.17
CA ARG A 195 -34.37 3.41 -9.30
C ARG A 195 -33.40 2.25 -9.09
N LEU A 196 -32.13 2.41 -9.44
CA LEU A 196 -31.09 1.41 -9.18
C LEU A 196 -30.77 1.37 -7.68
N LYS A 197 -30.61 2.52 -7.04
CA LYS A 197 -30.41 2.61 -5.58
C LYS A 197 -31.57 1.98 -4.81
N ASP A 198 -32.82 2.26 -5.20
CA ASP A 198 -34.03 1.68 -4.61
C ASP A 198 -34.08 0.14 -4.75
N LYS A 199 -33.45 -0.41 -5.80
CA LYS A 199 -33.29 -1.87 -6.01
C LYS A 199 -32.11 -2.47 -5.23
N GLY A 200 -31.43 -1.69 -4.40
CA GLY A 200 -30.31 -2.11 -3.57
C GLY A 200 -28.97 -2.18 -4.31
N TYR A 201 -28.82 -1.48 -5.43
CA TYR A 201 -27.51 -1.31 -6.06
C TYR A 201 -26.69 -0.29 -5.26
N VAL A 202 -25.39 -0.55 -5.17
CA VAL A 202 -24.43 0.40 -4.59
C VAL A 202 -23.81 1.18 -5.76
N LEU A 203 -23.98 2.50 -5.76
CA LEU A 203 -23.48 3.35 -6.84
C LEU A 203 -22.20 4.04 -6.38
N LYS A 204 -21.14 3.91 -7.16
CA LYS A 204 -19.85 4.58 -6.91
C LYS A 204 -19.35 5.21 -8.19
N ILE A 205 -18.84 6.43 -8.10
CA ILE A 205 -18.27 7.12 -9.25
C ILE A 205 -16.79 6.76 -9.36
N MET A 206 -16.37 6.40 -10.57
CA MET A 206 -14.95 6.27 -10.93
C MET A 206 -14.65 7.24 -12.06
N SER A 207 -13.75 8.20 -11.86
CA SER A 207 -13.46 9.20 -12.89
C SER A 207 -12.00 9.67 -12.84
N SER A 208 -11.48 10.18 -13.96
CA SER A 208 -10.20 10.89 -13.99
C SER A 208 -10.30 12.33 -13.49
N ARG A 209 -11.51 12.89 -13.34
CA ARG A 209 -11.73 14.25 -12.84
C ARG A 209 -11.58 14.30 -11.31
N PRO A 210 -10.95 15.33 -10.71
CA PRO A 210 -10.77 15.40 -9.26
C PRO A 210 -12.08 15.19 -8.50
N ALA A 211 -12.06 14.34 -7.46
CA ALA A 211 -13.26 13.97 -6.71
C ALA A 211 -14.04 15.20 -6.20
N LEU A 212 -13.33 16.21 -5.68
CA LEU A 212 -13.93 17.45 -5.18
C LEU A 212 -14.83 18.15 -6.21
N VAL A 213 -14.39 18.21 -7.47
CA VAL A 213 -15.14 18.87 -8.54
C VAL A 213 -16.41 18.10 -8.89
N ILE A 214 -16.36 16.77 -8.77
CA ILE A 214 -17.53 15.90 -8.96
C ILE A 214 -18.50 16.06 -7.78
N GLU A 215 -17.99 16.08 -6.55
CA GLU A 215 -18.81 16.23 -5.34
C GLU A 215 -19.55 17.57 -5.33
N GLU A 216 -18.86 18.69 -5.63
CA GLU A 216 -19.50 20.00 -5.78
C GLU A 216 -20.58 20.02 -6.87
N TRP A 217 -20.33 19.31 -7.98
CA TRP A 217 -21.30 19.17 -9.05
C TRP A 217 -22.52 18.34 -8.62
N LEU A 218 -22.30 17.23 -7.90
CA LEU A 218 -23.38 16.41 -7.35
C LEU A 218 -24.25 17.22 -6.39
N ASP A 219 -23.65 18.03 -5.53
CA ASP A 219 -24.37 18.90 -4.59
C ASP A 219 -25.23 19.91 -5.36
N LYS A 220 -24.65 20.57 -6.36
CA LYS A 220 -25.34 21.54 -7.22
C LYS A 220 -26.61 20.97 -7.89
N TYR A 221 -26.59 19.68 -8.26
CA TYR A 221 -27.71 19.00 -8.90
C TYR A 221 -28.48 18.07 -7.95
N GLU A 222 -28.24 18.19 -6.64
CA GLU A 222 -28.91 17.44 -5.57
C GLU A 222 -28.78 15.91 -5.71
N MET A 223 -27.68 15.41 -6.26
CA MET A 223 -27.43 14.00 -6.57
C MET A 223 -26.46 13.32 -5.60
N SER A 224 -25.93 14.03 -4.61
CA SER A 224 -24.90 13.53 -3.69
C SER A 224 -25.35 12.34 -2.88
N ASP A 225 -26.63 12.28 -2.54
CA ASP A 225 -27.18 11.16 -1.79
C ASP A 225 -27.13 9.86 -2.61
N LEU A 226 -27.14 9.92 -3.94
CA LEU A 226 -27.22 8.73 -4.80
C LEU A 226 -25.96 7.87 -4.79
N PHE A 227 -24.80 8.42 -4.42
CA PHE A 227 -23.49 7.77 -4.55
C PHE A 227 -22.80 7.56 -3.20
N ASP A 228 -22.27 6.37 -2.99
CA ASP A 228 -21.54 6.01 -1.77
C ASP A 228 -20.12 6.58 -1.74
N THR A 229 -19.51 6.77 -2.92
CA THR A 229 -18.09 7.14 -3.06
C THR A 229 -17.82 7.75 -4.43
N VAL A 230 -16.96 8.77 -4.47
CA VAL A 230 -16.28 9.24 -5.67
C VAL A 230 -14.80 8.85 -5.58
N SER A 231 -14.26 8.22 -6.63
CA SER A 231 -12.86 7.77 -6.63
C SER A 231 -12.15 8.07 -7.95
N ASN A 232 -10.87 8.45 -7.82
CA ASN A 232 -9.94 8.56 -8.92
C ASN A 232 -9.10 7.29 -9.15
N SER A 233 -9.42 6.21 -8.45
CA SER A 233 -8.71 4.94 -8.54
C SER A 233 -9.66 3.80 -8.79
N LYS A 234 -9.19 2.77 -9.50
CA LYS A 234 -9.98 1.58 -9.76
C LYS A 234 -10.31 0.87 -8.45
N PHE A 235 -11.60 0.61 -8.23
CA PHE A 235 -12.11 -0.18 -7.10
C PHE A 235 -12.92 -1.37 -7.59
N ALA A 236 -13.12 -2.38 -6.75
CA ALA A 236 -13.93 -3.54 -7.12
C ALA A 236 -15.41 -3.18 -7.32
N ALA A 237 -15.98 -3.62 -8.44
CA ALA A 237 -17.37 -3.43 -8.79
C ALA A 237 -17.90 -4.67 -9.55
N THR A 238 -19.22 -4.86 -9.55
CA THR A 238 -19.89 -5.90 -10.33
C THR A 238 -19.84 -5.57 -11.82
N VAL A 239 -20.06 -4.30 -12.17
CA VAL A 239 -20.03 -3.78 -13.55
C VAL A 239 -19.44 -2.38 -13.56
N TYR A 240 -18.71 -2.05 -14.62
CA TYR A 240 -18.28 -0.68 -14.95
C TYR A 240 -19.17 -0.15 -16.08
N LEU A 241 -19.75 1.03 -15.87
CA LEU A 241 -20.55 1.77 -16.85
C LEU A 241 -19.69 2.92 -17.36
N ASP A 242 -19.27 2.86 -18.61
CA ASP A 242 -18.28 3.77 -19.21
C ASP A 242 -18.64 3.95 -20.69
N ASP A 243 -18.69 5.19 -21.18
CA ASP A 243 -19.04 5.52 -22.58
C ASP A 243 -17.87 5.32 -23.55
N ARG A 244 -16.66 5.14 -23.03
CA ARG A 244 -15.41 4.93 -23.80
C ARG A 244 -14.86 3.52 -23.66
N GLY A 245 -15.41 2.72 -22.75
CA GLY A 245 -15.02 1.33 -22.54
C GLY A 245 -15.48 0.40 -23.66
N PHE A 246 -14.62 -0.52 -24.06
CA PHE A 246 -15.03 -1.68 -24.86
C PHE A 246 -15.44 -2.85 -23.96
N HIS A 247 -16.55 -3.51 -24.30
CA HIS A 247 -16.85 -4.81 -23.74
C HIS A 247 -15.87 -5.85 -24.29
N PHE A 248 -14.80 -6.08 -23.54
CA PHE A 248 -13.79 -7.07 -23.89
C PHE A 248 -14.40 -8.47 -23.95
N THR A 249 -14.19 -9.14 -25.08
CA THR A 249 -14.60 -10.53 -25.29
C THR A 249 -13.43 -11.35 -25.82
N ASN A 250 -12.71 -10.80 -26.81
CA ASN A 250 -11.43 -11.30 -27.30
C ASN A 250 -10.64 -10.16 -27.98
N TRP A 251 -9.35 -10.39 -28.21
CA TRP A 251 -8.46 -9.40 -28.81
C TRP A 251 -8.77 -9.08 -30.27
N GLY A 252 -9.19 -10.04 -31.09
CA GLY A 252 -9.53 -9.78 -32.49
C GLY A 252 -10.66 -8.77 -32.65
N LYS A 253 -11.70 -8.88 -31.82
CA LYS A 253 -12.79 -7.88 -31.77
C LYS A 253 -12.29 -6.51 -31.33
N VAL A 254 -11.39 -6.45 -30.35
CA VAL A 254 -10.80 -5.19 -29.90
C VAL A 254 -10.00 -4.54 -31.02
N GLU A 255 -9.19 -5.31 -31.74
CA GLU A 255 -8.42 -4.83 -32.89
C GLU A 255 -9.33 -4.25 -33.99
N GLU A 256 -10.40 -4.96 -34.34
CA GLU A 256 -11.41 -4.47 -35.31
C GLU A 256 -12.10 -3.18 -34.84
N GLN A 257 -12.39 -3.06 -33.55
CA GLN A 257 -13.03 -1.87 -32.97
C GLN A 257 -12.06 -0.68 -32.93
N LEU A 258 -10.79 -0.90 -32.56
CA LEU A 258 -9.75 0.12 -32.56
C LEU A 258 -9.50 0.65 -33.96
N ALA A 259 -9.40 -0.24 -34.95
CA ALA A 259 -9.18 0.12 -36.35
C ALA A 259 -10.31 0.97 -36.97
N LYS A 260 -11.48 1.04 -36.34
CA LYS A 260 -12.63 1.85 -36.78
C LYS A 260 -12.86 3.08 -35.90
N HIS A 261 -12.11 3.23 -34.82
CA HIS A 261 -12.36 4.26 -33.83
C HIS A 261 -11.89 5.64 -34.36
N PRO A 262 -12.76 6.68 -34.41
CA PRO A 262 -12.47 7.94 -35.10
C PRO A 262 -11.21 8.69 -34.65
N LYS A 263 -10.76 8.46 -33.40
CA LYS A 263 -9.53 9.06 -32.85
C LYS A 263 -8.25 8.30 -33.18
N PHE A 264 -8.35 7.03 -33.57
CA PHE A 264 -7.20 6.16 -33.88
C PHE A 264 -7.03 5.91 -35.38
N THR A 265 -8.02 6.32 -36.18
CA THR A 265 -7.98 6.25 -37.66
C THR A 265 -7.45 7.53 -38.31
N GLN A 266 -6.95 8.50 -37.53
CA GLN A 266 -6.33 9.74 -38.01
C GLN A 266 -4.81 9.59 -38.10
#